data_AF-A0A1H0QYD0-F1
#
_entry.id   AF-A0A1H0QYD0-F1
#
_cell.length_a   1.000
_cell.length_b   1.000
_cell.length_c   1.000
_cell.angle_alpha   90.00
_cell.angle_beta   90.00
_cell.angle_gamma   90.00
#
_symmetry.space_group_name_H-M   'P 1'
#
loop_
_entity.id
_entity.type
_entity.pdbx_description
1 polymer ?
#
loop_
_entity_poly.entity_id
_entity_poly.type
_entity_poly.pdbx_seq_one_letter_code
_entity_poly.pdbx_strand_id
1 'polypeptide(L)'
;MTEAKPPLFSPTQYTTISNEQITNITISSSIGRNKLLLREHFFEPLFERSEHLKLLEDIRAVTSNVALQAELVQSWENEISQHSGAFTMLLQDVRHASLYLELATVAEEGQNHERAWAFNNYATMIVGGILEKINTHLNEMESDRVSKQNSKNAMEGNKSTLLVKEEVAKLLVAMRPETGWPSKSEVLVSLEPPLAEFIKKNKIPRIRVSNIESWLGDWLREDKLVARAWEKNKNHSIK
;
A
#
# COMPACT_ATOMS: atom_id res chain seq x y z
N MET A 1 12.22 40.36 -10.72
CA MET A 1 10.85 40.34 -10.18
C MET A 1 9.95 39.72 -11.24
N THR A 2 9.41 38.53 -10.98
CA THR A 2 8.43 37.89 -11.87
C THR A 2 7.09 38.58 -11.67
N GLU A 3 6.62 39.31 -12.68
CA GLU A 3 5.27 39.87 -12.69
C GLU A 3 4.25 38.72 -12.57
N ALA A 4 3.49 38.73 -11.48
CA ALA A 4 2.40 37.78 -11.31
C ALA A 4 1.34 38.08 -12.39
N LYS A 5 1.00 37.07 -13.18
CA LYS A 5 -0.07 37.20 -14.16
C LYS A 5 -1.35 37.65 -13.43
N PRO A 6 -2.08 38.63 -13.98
CA PRO A 6 -3.34 39.04 -13.38
C PRO A 6 -4.29 37.83 -13.32
N PRO A 7 -5.09 37.71 -12.25
CA PRO A 7 -6.03 36.60 -12.10
C PRO A 7 -7.02 36.58 -13.26
N LEU A 8 -7.43 35.36 -13.66
CA LEU A 8 -8.32 35.11 -14.80
C LEU A 8 -9.68 35.82 -14.66
N PHE A 9 -10.09 36.09 -13.42
CA PHE A 9 -11.31 36.81 -13.06
C PHE A 9 -10.98 37.92 -12.06
N SER A 10 -11.70 39.03 -12.17
CA SER A 10 -11.72 40.02 -11.08
C SER A 10 -12.34 39.41 -9.81
N PRO A 11 -12.04 39.95 -8.62
CA PRO A 11 -12.67 39.50 -7.38
C PRO A 11 -14.21 39.48 -7.46
N THR A 12 -14.81 40.49 -8.11
CA THR A 12 -16.26 40.57 -8.29
C THR A 12 -16.81 39.47 -9.20
N GLN A 13 -16.11 39.17 -10.31
CA GLN A 13 -16.49 38.09 -11.22
C GLN A 13 -16.41 36.73 -10.51
N TYR A 14 -15.33 36.49 -9.77
CA TYR A 14 -15.17 35.26 -8.99
C TYR A 14 -16.30 35.07 -7.97
N THR A 15 -16.62 36.11 -7.19
CA THR A 15 -17.70 36.06 -6.20
C THR A 15 -19.07 35.86 -6.85
N THR A 16 -19.33 36.52 -7.98
CA THR A 16 -20.60 36.37 -8.72
C THR A 16 -20.78 34.93 -9.18
N ILE A 17 -19.77 34.37 -9.85
CA ILE A 17 -19.79 32.98 -10.34
C ILE A 17 -19.95 32.00 -9.17
N SER A 18 -19.23 32.22 -8.07
CA SER A 18 -19.30 31.35 -6.88
C SER A 18 -20.69 31.37 -6.26
N ASN A 19 -21.29 32.55 -6.09
CA ASN A 19 -22.63 32.69 -5.54
C ASN A 19 -23.67 32.04 -6.45
N GLU A 20 -23.61 32.28 -7.76
CA GLU A 20 -24.50 31.65 -8.74
C GLU A 20 -24.41 30.12 -8.69
N GLN A 21 -23.19 29.57 -8.60
CA GLN A 21 -22.98 28.14 -8.47
C GLN A 21 -23.62 27.60 -7.18
N ILE A 22 -23.41 28.26 -6.04
CA ILE A 22 -23.98 27.85 -4.75
C ILE A 22 -25.52 27.89 -4.80
N THR A 23 -26.11 28.96 -5.33
CA THR A 23 -27.57 29.15 -5.34
C THR A 23 -28.29 28.20 -6.31
N ASN A 24 -27.60 27.68 -7.33
CA ASN A 24 -28.20 26.80 -8.33
C ASN A 24 -28.05 25.31 -7.99
N ILE A 25 -27.42 24.94 -6.88
CA ILE A 25 -27.33 23.53 -6.46
C ILE A 25 -28.69 23.06 -5.96
N THR A 26 -29.25 22.06 -6.63
CA THR A 26 -30.41 21.33 -6.11
C THR A 26 -29.97 20.36 -5.02
N ILE A 27 -30.86 20.12 -4.05
CA ILE A 27 -30.71 19.08 -3.04
C ILE A 27 -30.43 17.70 -3.65
N SER A 28 -31.16 17.32 -4.71
CA SER A 28 -30.94 16.06 -5.45
C SER A 28 -29.52 15.98 -6.03
N SER A 29 -29.03 17.06 -6.63
CA SER A 29 -27.65 17.13 -7.14
C SER A 29 -26.62 17.03 -6.01
N SER A 30 -26.88 17.64 -4.85
CA SER A 30 -26.00 17.58 -3.69
C SER A 30 -25.93 16.17 -3.09
N ILE A 31 -27.09 15.52 -2.90
CA ILE A 31 -27.17 14.12 -2.47
C ILE A 31 -26.43 13.22 -3.46
N GLY A 32 -26.68 13.39 -4.76
CA GLY A 32 -26.02 12.62 -5.82
C GLY A 32 -24.49 12.77 -5.80
N ARG A 33 -23.98 14.00 -5.60
CA ARG A 33 -22.54 14.25 -5.46
C ARG A 33 -21.95 13.51 -4.25
N ASN A 34 -22.58 13.58 -3.09
CA ASN A 34 -22.09 12.89 -1.90
C ASN A 34 -22.10 11.36 -2.05
N LYS A 35 -23.18 10.80 -2.64
CA LYS A 35 -23.26 9.37 -2.97
C LYS A 35 -22.14 8.95 -3.94
N LEU A 36 -21.84 9.78 -4.95
CA LEU A 36 -20.76 9.56 -5.90
C LEU A 36 -19.39 9.54 -5.20
N LEU A 37 -19.12 10.53 -4.35
CA LEU A 37 -17.85 10.62 -3.61
C LEU A 37 -17.61 9.39 -2.72
N LEU A 38 -18.64 8.93 -1.98
CA LEU A 38 -18.52 7.71 -1.19
C LEU A 38 -18.28 6.48 -2.08
N ARG A 39 -18.96 6.40 -3.22
CA ARG A 39 -18.79 5.28 -4.16
C ARG A 39 -17.36 5.21 -4.69
N GLU A 40 -16.86 6.31 -5.26
CA GLU A 40 -15.56 6.36 -5.95
C GLU A 40 -14.39 6.26 -4.99
N HIS A 41 -14.48 6.91 -3.82
CA HIS A 41 -13.35 7.02 -2.91
C HIS A 41 -13.34 5.97 -1.80
N PHE A 42 -14.49 5.43 -1.41
CA PHE A 42 -14.58 4.46 -0.31
C PHE A 42 -15.04 3.08 -0.76
N PHE A 43 -16.22 2.97 -1.39
CA PHE A 43 -16.79 1.65 -1.67
C PHE A 43 -16.06 0.90 -2.79
N GLU A 44 -15.86 1.52 -3.97
CA GLU A 44 -15.19 0.87 -5.10
C GLU A 44 -13.76 0.40 -4.78
N PRO A 45 -12.94 1.16 -4.01
CA PRO A 45 -11.60 0.71 -3.68
C PRO A 45 -11.50 -0.34 -2.57
N LEU A 46 -12.47 -0.40 -1.64
CA LEU A 46 -12.31 -1.14 -0.38
C LEU A 46 -13.32 -2.28 -0.15
N PHE A 47 -14.46 -2.27 -0.84
CA PHE A 47 -15.55 -3.22 -0.57
C PHE A 47 -16.00 -3.93 -1.85
N GLU A 48 -16.52 -5.14 -1.69
CA GLU A 48 -17.24 -5.78 -2.79
C GLU A 48 -18.57 -5.07 -3.04
N ARG A 49 -19.01 -5.08 -4.30
CA ARG A 49 -20.29 -4.48 -4.70
C ARG A 49 -21.48 -5.03 -3.89
N SER A 50 -21.43 -6.31 -3.54
CA SER A 50 -22.43 -7.01 -2.71
C SER A 50 -22.57 -6.38 -1.31
N GLU A 51 -21.44 -6.04 -0.68
CA GLU A 51 -21.42 -5.46 0.67
C GLU A 51 -22.01 -4.05 0.68
N HIS A 52 -21.66 -3.23 -0.31
CA HIS A 52 -22.25 -1.90 -0.48
C HIS A 52 -23.76 -1.97 -0.73
N LEU A 53 -24.22 -2.88 -1.59
CA LEU A 53 -25.65 -3.04 -1.86
C LEU A 53 -26.42 -3.47 -0.61
N LYS A 54 -25.87 -4.42 0.17
CA LYS A 54 -26.48 -4.85 1.42
C LYS A 54 -26.63 -3.71 2.42
N LEU A 55 -25.59 -2.89 2.59
CA LEU A 55 -25.67 -1.71 3.47
C LEU A 55 -26.81 -0.76 3.05
N LEU A 56 -26.95 -0.50 1.76
CA LEU A 56 -28.02 0.38 1.25
C LEU A 56 -29.40 -0.24 1.45
N GLU A 57 -29.54 -1.56 1.28
CA GLU A 57 -30.79 -2.29 1.54
C GLU A 57 -31.20 -2.23 3.02
N ASP A 58 -30.25 -2.49 3.92
CA ASP A 58 -30.46 -2.43 5.38
C ASP A 58 -30.87 -1.00 5.81
N ILE A 59 -30.22 0.03 5.26
CA ILE A 59 -30.58 1.43 5.51
C ILE A 59 -31.99 1.74 5.00
N ARG A 60 -32.31 1.36 3.76
CA ARG A 60 -33.62 1.64 3.15
C ARG A 60 -34.76 1.07 3.96
N ALA A 61 -34.58 -0.15 4.49
CA ALA A 61 -35.56 -0.84 5.30
C ALA A 61 -35.95 -0.07 6.59
N VAL A 62 -35.10 0.84 7.07
CA VAL A 62 -35.31 1.55 8.35
C VAL A 62 -35.64 3.05 8.20
N THR A 63 -35.52 3.62 6.99
CA THR A 63 -35.67 5.08 6.75
C THR A 63 -36.98 5.69 7.27
N SER A 64 -38.07 4.92 7.31
CA SER A 64 -39.39 5.38 7.78
C SER A 64 -39.61 5.26 9.29
N ASN A 65 -38.72 4.58 10.04
CA ASN A 65 -38.92 4.27 11.45
C ASN A 65 -37.68 4.55 12.29
N VAL A 66 -37.78 5.54 13.19
CA VAL A 66 -36.68 5.98 14.05
C VAL A 66 -36.22 4.89 15.04
N ALA A 67 -37.12 4.03 15.52
CA ALA A 67 -36.73 2.93 16.41
C ALA A 67 -35.86 1.90 15.67
N LEU A 68 -36.24 1.53 14.44
CA LEU A 68 -35.44 0.65 13.60
C LEU A 68 -34.11 1.28 13.18
N GLN A 69 -34.06 2.61 12.99
CA GLN A 69 -32.80 3.33 12.77
C GLN A 69 -31.87 3.21 13.97
N ALA A 70 -32.40 3.37 15.18
CA ALA A 70 -31.62 3.22 16.41
C ALA A 70 -31.09 1.80 16.57
N GLU A 71 -31.90 0.78 16.29
CA GLU A 71 -31.48 -0.62 16.29
C GLU A 71 -30.36 -0.89 15.28
N LEU A 72 -30.49 -0.35 14.06
CA LEU A 72 -29.47 -0.47 13.02
C LEU A 72 -28.14 0.19 13.45
N VAL A 73 -28.19 1.42 13.97
CA VAL A 73 -27.00 2.12 14.46
C VAL A 73 -26.34 1.35 15.60
N GLN A 74 -27.13 0.86 16.56
CA GLN A 74 -26.62 0.07 17.68
C GLN A 74 -25.97 -1.24 17.20
N SER A 75 -26.52 -1.87 16.16
CA SER A 75 -25.91 -3.07 15.56
C SER A 75 -24.52 -2.78 15.01
N TRP A 76 -24.32 -1.62 14.36
CA TRP A 76 -23.01 -1.20 13.86
C TRP A 76 -22.02 -0.94 14.99
N GLU A 77 -22.45 -0.29 16.08
CA GLU A 77 -21.60 -0.04 17.25
C GLU A 77 -21.15 -1.35 17.91
N ASN A 78 -22.05 -2.34 17.99
CA ASN A 78 -21.75 -3.66 18.55
C ASN A 78 -20.74 -4.45 17.70
N GLU A 79 -20.86 -4.41 16.37
CA GLU A 79 -19.87 -5.01 15.46
C GLU A 79 -18.47 -4.41 15.65
N ILE A 80 -18.41 -3.10 15.90
CA ILE A 80 -17.17 -2.33 16.03
C ILE A 80 -16.49 -2.54 17.39
N SER A 81 -17.27 -2.77 18.46
CA SER A 81 -16.74 -3.02 19.81
C SER A 81 -15.74 -4.19 19.87
N GLN A 82 -15.71 -5.05 18.85
CA GLN A 82 -14.82 -6.19 18.72
C GLN A 82 -13.50 -5.88 17.98
N HIS A 83 -13.39 -4.74 17.28
CA HIS A 83 -12.27 -4.39 16.40
C HIS A 83 -11.89 -2.90 16.51
N SER A 84 -10.86 -2.57 17.30
CA SER A 84 -10.35 -1.20 17.40
C SER A 84 -9.35 -0.87 16.28
N GLY A 85 -9.58 0.24 15.56
CA GLY A 85 -8.67 0.73 14.52
C GLY A 85 -9.23 1.92 13.73
N ALA A 86 -8.33 2.67 13.07
CA ALA A 86 -8.70 3.83 12.23
C ALA A 86 -9.65 3.45 11.08
N PHE A 87 -9.50 2.25 10.52
CA PHE A 87 -10.40 1.71 9.49
C PHE A 87 -11.81 1.47 10.02
N THR A 88 -11.94 0.97 11.25
CA THR A 88 -13.25 0.71 11.87
C THR A 88 -14.01 2.01 12.09
N MET A 89 -13.33 3.06 12.57
CA MET A 89 -13.93 4.39 12.70
C MET A 89 -14.35 4.97 11.34
N LEU A 90 -13.52 4.78 10.30
CA LEU A 90 -13.84 5.21 8.95
C LEU A 90 -15.09 4.51 8.39
N LEU A 91 -15.21 3.20 8.62
CA LEU A 91 -16.38 2.42 8.22
C LEU A 91 -17.65 2.92 8.93
N GLN A 92 -17.55 3.29 10.21
CA GLN A 92 -18.67 3.85 10.96
C GLN A 92 -19.14 5.19 10.37
N ASP A 93 -18.19 6.08 10.07
CA ASP A 93 -18.49 7.36 9.42
C ASP A 93 -19.22 7.13 8.09
N VAL A 94 -18.78 6.16 7.29
CA VAL A 94 -19.42 5.83 6.00
C VAL A 94 -20.83 5.30 6.17
N ARG A 95 -21.06 4.41 7.15
CA ARG A 95 -22.39 3.88 7.47
C ARG A 95 -23.35 5.02 7.85
N HIS A 96 -22.91 5.94 8.71
CA HIS A 96 -23.70 7.10 9.09
C HIS A 96 -23.94 8.05 7.91
N ALA A 97 -22.91 8.39 7.13
CA ALA A 97 -23.07 9.24 5.94
C ALA A 97 -24.09 8.64 4.96
N SER A 98 -24.02 7.32 4.73
CA SER A 98 -24.95 6.60 3.86
C SER A 98 -26.39 6.66 4.40
N LEU A 99 -26.58 6.47 5.70
CA LEU A 99 -27.90 6.59 6.35
C LEU A 99 -28.49 7.99 6.17
N TYR A 100 -27.72 9.04 6.44
CA TYR A 100 -28.20 10.42 6.31
C TYR A 100 -28.47 10.81 4.86
N LEU A 101 -27.71 10.31 3.89
CA LEU A 101 -28.00 10.52 2.47
C LEU A 101 -29.31 9.85 2.03
N GLU A 102 -29.63 8.69 2.58
CA GLU A 102 -30.91 8.03 2.27
C GLU A 102 -32.08 8.71 2.98
N LEU A 103 -31.91 9.14 4.24
CA LEU A 103 -32.90 9.99 4.93
C LEU A 103 -33.14 11.31 4.20
N ALA A 104 -32.09 11.92 3.63
CA ALA A 104 -32.22 13.11 2.80
C ALA A 104 -33.00 12.82 1.50
N THR A 105 -32.74 11.66 0.88
CA THR A 105 -33.44 11.21 -0.33
C THR A 105 -34.94 11.05 -0.05
N VAL A 106 -35.29 10.32 1.00
CA VAL A 106 -36.70 10.10 1.40
C VAL A 106 -37.39 11.40 1.80
N ALA A 107 -36.69 12.31 2.50
CA ALA A 107 -37.25 13.62 2.85
C ALA A 107 -37.52 14.47 1.61
N GLU A 108 -36.64 14.44 0.61
CA GLU A 108 -36.81 15.17 -0.65
C GLU A 108 -37.98 14.61 -1.48
N GLU A 109 -38.07 13.28 -1.59
CA GLU A 109 -39.20 12.61 -2.26
C GLU A 109 -40.54 12.94 -1.57
N GLY A 110 -40.52 13.11 -0.25
CA GLY A 110 -41.65 13.57 0.56
C GLY A 110 -41.88 15.09 0.55
N GLN A 111 -41.18 15.84 -0.30
CA GLN A 111 -41.25 17.32 -0.41
C GLN A 111 -40.91 18.06 0.90
N ASN A 112 -40.18 17.43 1.82
CA ASN A 112 -39.69 18.03 3.04
C ASN A 112 -38.26 18.57 2.83
N HIS A 113 -38.16 19.63 2.04
CA HIS A 113 -36.89 20.18 1.57
C HIS A 113 -35.96 20.64 2.70
N GLU A 114 -36.50 21.26 3.76
CA GLU A 114 -35.69 21.72 4.91
C GLU A 114 -35.02 20.52 5.61
N ARG A 115 -35.79 19.45 5.83
CA ARG A 115 -35.27 18.23 6.44
C ARG A 115 -34.28 17.52 5.52
N ALA A 116 -34.53 17.50 4.21
CA ALA A 116 -33.60 16.97 3.23
C ALA A 116 -32.26 17.71 3.28
N TRP A 117 -32.29 19.05 3.31
CA TRP A 117 -31.08 19.88 3.44
C TRP A 117 -30.34 19.63 4.75
N ALA A 118 -31.05 19.52 5.87
CA ALA A 118 -30.43 19.24 7.16
C ALA A 118 -29.65 17.90 7.15
N PHE A 119 -30.27 16.83 6.66
CA PHE A 119 -29.61 15.54 6.54
C PHE A 119 -28.46 15.55 5.54
N ASN A 120 -28.64 16.15 4.36
CA ASN A 120 -27.59 16.24 3.34
C ASN A 120 -26.38 17.06 3.82
N ASN A 121 -26.60 18.17 4.54
CA ASN A 121 -25.51 18.98 5.08
C ASN A 121 -24.71 18.22 6.14
N TYR A 122 -25.40 17.49 7.02
CA TYR A 122 -24.75 16.64 8.00
C TYR A 122 -23.95 15.51 7.34
N ALA A 123 -24.54 14.84 6.34
CA ALA A 123 -23.83 13.84 5.54
C ALA A 123 -22.61 14.43 4.83
N THR A 124 -22.72 15.62 4.23
CA THR A 124 -21.61 16.30 3.53
C THR A 124 -20.41 16.53 4.44
N MET A 125 -20.66 16.94 5.69
CA MET A 125 -19.60 17.11 6.69
C MET A 125 -18.88 15.79 6.96
N ILE A 126 -19.62 14.69 7.14
CA ILE A 126 -19.04 13.36 7.38
C ILE A 126 -18.26 12.87 6.15
N VAL A 127 -18.81 13.04 4.94
CA VAL A 127 -18.14 12.70 3.67
C VAL A 127 -16.81 13.44 3.53
N GLY A 128 -16.77 14.73 3.88
CA GLY A 128 -15.51 15.49 3.90
C GLY A 128 -14.45 14.84 4.80
N GLY A 129 -14.83 14.45 6.01
CA GLY A 129 -13.94 13.75 6.95
C GLY A 129 -13.50 12.36 6.46
N ILE A 130 -14.39 11.63 5.79
CA ILE A 130 -14.06 10.33 5.17
C ILE A 130 -12.98 10.49 4.10
N LEU A 131 -13.12 11.50 3.21
CA LEU A 131 -12.17 11.73 2.12
C LEU A 131 -10.76 12.08 2.61
N GLU A 132 -10.65 12.79 3.75
CA GLU A 132 -9.36 13.07 4.38
C GLU A 132 -8.72 11.80 4.96
N LYS A 133 -9.52 11.00 5.69
CA LYS A 133 -9.04 9.78 6.36
C LYS A 133 -8.67 8.67 5.37
N ILE A 134 -9.44 8.49 4.29
CA ILE A 134 -9.21 7.38 3.35
C ILE A 134 -7.92 7.51 2.57
N ASN A 135 -7.53 8.73 2.17
CA ASN A 135 -6.27 8.96 1.49
C ASN A 135 -5.08 8.58 2.38
N THR A 136 -5.18 8.86 3.69
CA THR A 136 -4.17 8.45 4.66
C THR A 136 -4.09 6.93 4.74
N HIS A 137 -5.24 6.26 4.85
CA HIS A 137 -5.28 4.80 4.97
C HIS A 137 -4.76 4.08 3.71
N LEU A 138 -5.14 4.52 2.51
CA LEU A 138 -4.66 3.93 1.26
C LEU A 138 -3.14 4.09 1.09
N ASN A 139 -2.59 5.23 1.50
CA ASN A 139 -1.14 5.46 1.49
C ASN A 139 -0.39 4.55 2.48
N GLU A 140 -0.96 4.32 3.67
CA GLU A 140 -0.41 3.37 4.64
C GLU A 140 -0.43 1.93 4.10
N MET A 141 -1.55 1.49 3.52
CA MET A 141 -1.68 0.16 2.92
C MET A 141 -0.66 -0.07 1.80
N GLU A 142 -0.46 0.93 0.93
CA GLU A 142 0.51 0.84 -0.16
C GLU A 142 1.96 0.82 0.36
N SER A 143 2.27 1.67 1.35
CA SER A 143 3.58 1.67 2.01
C SER A 143 3.90 0.30 2.63
N ASP A 144 2.94 -0.30 3.34
CA ASP A 144 3.07 -1.62 3.92
C ASP A 144 3.26 -2.71 2.86
N ARG A 145 2.52 -2.62 1.75
CA ARG A 145 2.66 -3.54 0.62
C ARG A 145 4.06 -3.47 0.01
N VAL A 146 4.57 -2.26 -0.23
CA VAL A 146 5.92 -2.02 -0.75
C VAL A 146 6.98 -2.50 0.24
N SER A 147 6.80 -2.23 1.54
CA SER A 147 7.70 -2.70 2.60
C SER A 147 7.78 -4.22 2.67
N LYS A 148 6.64 -4.92 2.67
CA LYS A 148 6.56 -6.39 2.64
C LYS A 148 7.25 -6.96 1.40
N GLN A 149 7.00 -6.37 0.23
CA GLN A 149 7.64 -6.80 -1.00
C GLN A 149 9.17 -6.59 -0.95
N ASN A 150 9.63 -5.45 -0.43
CA ASN A 150 11.06 -5.17 -0.26
C ASN A 150 11.73 -6.13 0.72
N SER A 151 11.07 -6.45 1.84
CA SER A 151 11.54 -7.45 2.80
C SER A 151 11.65 -8.84 2.16
N LYS A 152 10.62 -9.29 1.44
CA LYS A 152 10.65 -10.56 0.70
C LYS A 152 11.77 -10.60 -0.33
N ASN A 153 11.90 -9.53 -1.11
CA ASN A 153 12.97 -9.35 -2.09
C ASN A 153 14.37 -9.41 -1.45
N ALA A 154 14.55 -8.80 -0.27
CA ALA A 154 15.80 -8.83 0.48
C ALA A 154 16.10 -10.23 1.01
N MET A 155 15.10 -10.93 1.56
CA MET A 155 15.23 -12.30 2.05
C MET A 155 15.61 -13.27 0.94
N GLU A 156 14.94 -13.19 -0.21
CA GLU A 156 15.27 -13.99 -1.41
C GLU A 156 16.68 -13.68 -1.93
N GLY A 157 17.08 -12.40 -1.92
CA GLY A 157 18.44 -11.98 -2.26
C GLY A 157 19.50 -12.56 -1.32
N ASN A 158 19.24 -12.53 -0.01
CA ASN A 158 20.14 -13.08 1.00
C ASN A 158 20.27 -14.60 0.88
N LYS A 159 19.16 -15.32 0.66
CA LYS A 159 19.17 -16.77 0.43
C LYS A 159 19.94 -17.16 -0.84
N SER A 160 19.71 -16.43 -1.93
CA SER A 160 20.42 -16.61 -3.20
C SER A 160 21.94 -16.39 -3.02
N THR A 161 22.31 -15.37 -2.25
CA THR A 161 23.71 -15.05 -1.94
C THR A 161 24.36 -16.12 -1.06
N LEU A 162 23.65 -16.64 -0.06
CA LEU A 162 24.16 -17.70 0.80
C LEU A 162 24.46 -18.99 0.03
N LEU A 163 23.57 -19.42 -0.87
CA LEU A 163 23.79 -20.61 -1.70
C LEU A 163 25.07 -20.52 -2.53
N VAL A 164 25.36 -19.35 -3.10
CA VAL A 164 26.60 -19.16 -3.87
C VAL A 164 27.81 -19.13 -2.94
N LYS A 165 27.73 -18.48 -1.77
CA LYS A 165 28.80 -18.50 -0.77
C LYS A 165 29.13 -19.91 -0.28
N GLU A 166 28.12 -20.75 -0.05
CA GLU A 166 28.29 -22.17 0.30
C GLU A 166 28.97 -22.94 -0.81
N GLU A 167 28.57 -22.75 -2.07
CA GLU A 167 29.22 -23.41 -3.19
C GLU A 167 30.67 -22.93 -3.38
N VAL A 168 30.95 -21.63 -3.18
CA VAL A 168 32.32 -21.10 -3.17
C VAL A 168 33.17 -21.81 -2.09
N ALA A 169 32.66 -21.88 -0.86
CA ALA A 169 33.37 -22.54 0.24
C ALA A 169 33.63 -24.03 -0.04
N LYS A 170 32.68 -24.71 -0.69
CA LYS A 170 32.82 -26.10 -1.12
C LYS A 170 33.86 -26.26 -2.23
N LEU A 171 33.82 -25.43 -3.27
CA LEU A 171 34.77 -25.47 -4.38
C LEU A 171 36.20 -25.13 -3.94
N LEU A 172 36.36 -24.21 -2.98
CA LEU A 172 37.65 -23.91 -2.34
C LEU A 172 38.30 -25.14 -1.69
N VAL A 173 37.51 -26.11 -1.23
CA VAL A 173 38.02 -27.37 -0.67
C VAL A 173 38.20 -28.39 -1.78
N ALA A 174 37.20 -28.56 -2.66
CA ALA A 174 37.17 -29.61 -3.66
C ALA A 174 38.23 -29.45 -4.77
N MET A 175 38.54 -28.21 -5.15
CA MET A 175 39.51 -27.91 -6.21
C MET A 175 40.88 -27.49 -5.67
N ARG A 176 41.11 -27.68 -4.37
CA ARG A 176 42.35 -27.27 -3.71
C ARG A 176 43.57 -28.02 -4.30
N PRO A 177 44.62 -27.32 -4.72
CA PRO A 177 45.90 -27.95 -5.07
C PRO A 177 46.54 -28.66 -3.87
N GLU A 178 47.39 -29.66 -4.09
CA GLU A 178 48.06 -30.41 -3.00
C GLU A 178 48.82 -29.49 -2.03
N THR A 179 49.49 -28.47 -2.56
CA THR A 179 50.21 -27.45 -1.79
C THR A 179 49.30 -26.39 -1.16
N GLY A 180 47.99 -26.46 -1.37
CA GLY A 180 47.04 -25.39 -1.07
C GLY A 180 47.05 -24.28 -2.13
N TRP A 181 46.10 -23.34 -2.00
CA TRP A 181 45.93 -22.26 -2.98
C TRP A 181 47.08 -21.25 -2.93
N PRO A 182 47.81 -21.04 -4.03
CA PRO A 182 48.96 -20.13 -4.05
C PRO A 182 48.59 -18.66 -3.89
N SER A 183 47.46 -18.22 -4.47
CA SER A 183 47.01 -16.83 -4.41
C SER A 183 45.50 -16.68 -4.60
N LYS A 184 44.94 -15.53 -4.19
CA LYS A 184 43.53 -15.21 -4.44
C LYS A 184 43.22 -15.06 -5.93
N SER A 185 44.17 -14.58 -6.73
CA SER A 185 44.03 -14.49 -8.19
C SER A 185 43.86 -15.86 -8.84
N GLU A 186 44.60 -16.87 -8.38
CA GLU A 186 44.45 -18.24 -8.90
C GLU A 186 43.12 -18.88 -8.50
N VAL A 187 42.62 -18.56 -7.31
CA VAL A 187 41.25 -18.95 -6.89
C VAL A 187 40.22 -18.33 -7.80
N LEU A 188 40.33 -17.03 -8.12
CA LEU A 188 39.38 -16.33 -8.99
C LEU A 188 39.31 -17.02 -10.36
N VAL A 189 40.46 -17.26 -10.99
CA VAL A 189 40.54 -17.94 -12.30
C VAL A 189 40.01 -19.37 -12.25
N SER A 190 40.32 -20.12 -11.18
CA SER A 190 39.95 -21.54 -11.09
C SER A 190 38.49 -21.75 -10.73
N LEU A 191 37.90 -20.85 -9.92
CA LEU A 191 36.53 -20.98 -9.44
C LEU A 191 35.51 -20.27 -10.32
N GLU A 192 35.91 -19.31 -11.15
CA GLU A 192 34.99 -18.57 -12.01
C GLU A 192 34.18 -19.47 -12.97
N PRO A 193 34.78 -20.40 -13.74
CA PRO A 193 34.02 -21.29 -14.62
C PRO A 193 32.98 -22.17 -13.90
N PRO A 194 33.33 -22.93 -12.82
CA PRO A 194 32.34 -23.76 -12.12
C PRO A 194 31.28 -22.93 -11.37
N LEU A 195 31.62 -21.74 -10.85
CA LEU A 195 30.63 -20.85 -10.24
C LEU A 195 29.66 -20.28 -11.28
N ALA A 196 30.16 -19.91 -12.47
CA ALA A 196 29.33 -19.46 -13.57
C ALA A 196 28.33 -20.54 -14.00
N GLU A 197 28.77 -21.79 -14.07
CA GLU A 197 27.90 -22.93 -14.36
C GLU A 197 26.86 -23.15 -13.26
N PHE A 198 27.27 -23.13 -11.99
CA PHE A 198 26.38 -23.28 -10.85
C PHE A 198 25.28 -22.21 -10.82
N ILE A 199 25.64 -20.94 -11.03
CA ILE A 199 24.70 -19.81 -11.04
C ILE A 199 23.69 -19.96 -12.17
N LYS A 200 24.14 -20.32 -13.38
CA LYS A 200 23.27 -20.54 -14.55
C LYS A 200 22.34 -21.72 -14.34
N LYS A 201 22.88 -22.86 -13.88
CA LYS A 201 22.13 -24.11 -13.66
C LYS A 201 21.04 -23.95 -12.62
N ASN A 202 21.34 -23.27 -11.51
CA ASN A 202 20.38 -23.04 -10.43
C ASN A 202 19.54 -21.78 -10.61
N LYS A 203 19.70 -21.06 -11.74
CA LYS A 203 18.98 -19.82 -12.05
C LYS A 203 19.00 -18.82 -10.90
N ILE A 204 20.16 -18.63 -10.26
CA ILE A 204 20.28 -17.81 -9.05
C ILE A 204 19.98 -16.34 -9.40
N PRO A 205 18.91 -15.73 -8.86
CA PRO A 205 18.58 -14.36 -9.17
C PRO A 205 19.58 -13.39 -8.52
N ARG A 206 19.79 -12.23 -9.15
CA ARG A 206 20.59 -11.08 -8.64
C ARG A 206 22.10 -11.29 -8.52
N ILE A 207 22.63 -12.50 -8.68
CA ILE A 207 24.08 -12.74 -8.84
C ILE A 207 24.40 -12.84 -10.32
N ARG A 208 25.19 -11.89 -10.82
CA ARG A 208 25.61 -11.86 -12.23
C ARG A 208 26.94 -12.57 -12.39
N VAL A 209 26.98 -13.49 -13.36
CA VAL A 209 28.20 -14.17 -13.79
C VAL A 209 29.28 -13.16 -14.23
N SER A 210 28.88 -12.07 -14.88
CA SER A 210 29.78 -11.01 -15.35
C SER A 210 30.57 -10.30 -14.24
N ASN A 211 30.19 -10.48 -12.97
CA ASN A 211 30.78 -9.77 -11.84
C ASN A 211 31.46 -10.73 -10.84
N ILE A 212 31.68 -12.01 -11.21
CA ILE A 212 32.28 -13.03 -10.33
C ILE A 212 33.56 -12.53 -9.69
N GLU A 213 34.48 -11.98 -10.48
CA GLU A 213 35.77 -11.51 -10.01
C GLU A 213 35.65 -10.50 -8.85
N SER A 214 34.71 -9.55 -8.98
CA SER A 214 34.49 -8.49 -8.01
C SER A 214 33.92 -9.03 -6.69
N TRP A 215 32.81 -9.77 -6.70
CA TRP A 215 32.19 -10.22 -5.46
C TRP A 215 32.94 -11.38 -4.80
N LEU A 216 33.64 -12.23 -5.58
CA LEU A 216 34.42 -13.34 -5.03
C LEU A 216 35.68 -12.81 -4.33
N GLY A 217 36.33 -11.79 -4.89
CA GLY A 217 37.45 -11.11 -4.24
C GLY A 217 37.08 -10.51 -2.88
N ASP A 218 35.90 -9.89 -2.79
CA ASP A 218 35.37 -9.33 -1.55
C ASP A 218 35.01 -10.42 -0.53
N TRP A 219 34.35 -11.51 -0.96
CA TRP A 219 33.98 -12.59 -0.04
C TRP A 219 35.19 -13.36 0.50
N LEU A 220 36.25 -13.53 -0.28
CA LEU A 220 37.52 -14.09 0.19
C LEU A 220 38.22 -13.20 1.25
N ARG A 221 37.84 -11.93 1.37
CA ARG A 221 38.37 -10.99 2.37
C ARG A 221 37.46 -10.88 3.59
N GLU A 222 36.16 -10.73 3.37
CA GLU A 222 35.25 -10.18 4.37
C GLU A 222 34.13 -11.13 4.78
N ASP A 223 33.76 -12.09 3.92
CA ASP A 223 32.66 -13.01 4.23
C ASP A 223 33.13 -14.10 5.20
N LYS A 224 32.50 -14.22 6.36
CA LYS A 224 32.92 -15.14 7.43
C LYS A 224 32.99 -16.60 6.98
N LEU A 225 32.10 -17.05 6.09
CA LEU A 225 32.06 -18.43 5.62
C LEU A 225 33.17 -18.66 4.58
N VAL A 226 33.22 -17.82 3.55
CA VAL A 226 34.18 -17.94 2.44
C VAL A 226 35.60 -17.63 2.91
N ALA A 227 35.82 -16.58 3.70
CA ALA A 227 37.13 -16.24 4.25
C ALA A 227 37.66 -17.35 5.18
N ARG A 228 36.80 -17.99 5.98
CA ARG A 228 37.22 -19.14 6.80
C ARG A 228 37.61 -20.34 5.92
N ALA A 229 36.87 -20.62 4.85
CA ALA A 229 37.22 -21.68 3.92
C ALA A 229 38.54 -21.38 3.19
N TRP A 230 38.75 -20.13 2.79
CA TRP A 230 40.00 -19.65 2.19
C TRP A 230 41.19 -19.82 3.14
N GLU A 231 41.11 -19.31 4.37
CA GLU A 231 42.21 -19.35 5.35
C GLU A 231 42.65 -20.78 5.67
N LYS A 232 41.72 -21.75 5.66
CA LYS A 232 42.05 -23.17 5.88
C LYS A 232 42.76 -23.83 4.69
N ASN A 233 42.58 -23.31 3.49
CA ASN A 233 43.00 -23.97 2.25
C ASN A 233 44.08 -23.19 1.47
N LYS A 234 44.44 -21.99 1.90
CA LYS A 234 45.56 -21.25 1.33
C LYS A 234 46.88 -21.98 1.58
N ASN A 235 47.82 -21.82 0.66
CA ASN A 235 49.17 -22.33 0.82
C ASN A 235 49.81 -21.64 2.03
N HIS A 236 50.17 -22.44 3.04
CA HIS A 236 50.95 -21.96 4.16
C HIS A 236 52.42 -22.17 3.79
N SER A 237 52.98 -21.25 3.01
CA SER A 237 54.43 -21.18 2.93
C SER A 237 54.95 -20.97 4.35
N ILE A 238 55.60 -22.00 4.90
CA ILE A 238 56.41 -21.90 6.11
C ILE A 238 57.41 -20.78 5.81
N LYS A 239 57.39 -19.73 6.63
CA LYS A 239 58.37 -18.65 6.58
C LYS A 239 59.79 -19.18 6.72
#